data_AF-A0A1M7E602-F1
#
_entry.id   AF-A0A1M7E602-F1
#
_cell.length_a   1.000
_cell.length_b   1.000
_cell.length_c   1.000
_cell.angle_alpha   90.00
_cell.angle_beta   90.00
_cell.angle_gamma   90.00
#
_symmetry.space_group_name_H-M   'P 1'
#
loop_
_entity.id
_entity.type
_entity.pdbx_description
1 polymer ?
#
loop_
_entity_poly.entity_id
_entity_poly.type
_entity_poly.pdbx_seq_one_letter_code
_entity_poly.pdbx_strand_id
1 'polypeptide(L)'
;MFASFIRFAAVVLLTLNFVGCTVESKDIIAWGSTEEYDDFLWKKFVPDTLTHTMFFDFNNDAQKYGSAVSLGIFKINDNGKFVPVEASELEVFVNGSKQDLIQVATNTDSLNVGFVLGPKAAAKVHHWYFRAVNMGGMDRINDIEAADLKSDDSVLGEIVVVKKHIWNPVALILFWMLIILIALLLLWFVMGRDQLYPKFRGGSIVIEYGNFYKLVKIGGCKKMVCTRSSKEESALEQLFTGRVVYVKDSQGPWVSDVVFEPASRRRIRMRYKTSDFEADSNSLEKGEIYTLTSISDGTKIKLTIQ
;
A
#
# COMPACT_ATOMS: atom_id res chain seq x y z
N MET A 1 -1.21 8.63 -28.94
CA MET A 1 -1.50 8.87 -27.51
C MET A 1 -0.96 7.73 -26.64
N PHE A 2 -1.22 6.46 -26.96
CA PHE A 2 -0.74 5.30 -26.20
C PHE A 2 0.80 5.19 -26.08
N ALA A 3 1.53 5.47 -27.16
CA ALA A 3 2.99 5.43 -27.18
C ALA A 3 3.67 6.51 -26.32
N SER A 4 2.99 7.63 -26.06
CA SER A 4 3.54 8.72 -25.24
C SER A 4 3.46 8.43 -23.75
N PHE A 5 2.46 7.67 -23.31
CA PHE A 5 2.26 7.34 -21.89
C PHE A 5 3.28 6.30 -21.39
N ILE A 6 3.59 5.29 -22.21
CA ILE A 6 4.57 4.24 -21.88
C ILE A 6 5.99 4.83 -21.71
N ARG A 7 6.35 5.82 -22.54
CA ARG A 7 7.66 6.48 -22.46
C ARG A 7 7.81 7.32 -21.18
N PHE A 8 6.74 7.92 -20.69
CA PHE A 8 6.77 8.70 -19.45
C PHE A 8 6.96 7.81 -18.22
N ALA A 9 6.23 6.69 -18.15
CA ALA A 9 6.34 5.74 -17.03
C ALA A 9 7.74 5.10 -16.92
N ALA A 10 8.38 4.80 -18.07
CA ALA A 10 9.73 4.23 -18.08
C ALA A 10 10.81 5.21 -17.59
N VAL A 11 10.67 6.51 -17.87
CA VAL A 11 11.62 7.54 -17.42
C VAL A 11 11.53 7.77 -15.91
N VAL A 12 10.32 7.75 -15.34
CA VAL A 12 10.12 7.94 -13.89
C VAL A 12 10.66 6.75 -13.07
N LEU A 13 10.57 5.53 -13.59
CA LEU A 13 11.11 4.33 -12.94
C LEU A 13 12.65 4.29 -12.93
N LEU A 14 13.29 4.88 -13.94
CA LEU A 14 14.74 4.89 -14.09
C LEU A 14 15.42 5.89 -13.14
N THR A 15 14.72 6.97 -12.77
CA THR A 15 15.28 8.05 -11.93
C THR A 15 15.29 7.74 -10.43
N LEU A 16 14.67 6.65 -9.98
CA LEU A 16 14.53 6.32 -8.55
C LEU A 16 15.67 5.45 -7.97
N ASN A 17 16.70 5.09 -8.75
CA ASN A 17 17.67 4.07 -8.35
C ASN A 17 19.09 4.55 -8.00
N PHE A 18 19.36 5.85 -7.87
CA PHE A 18 20.74 6.34 -7.70
C PHE A 18 20.91 7.38 -6.59
N VAL A 19 20.91 6.96 -5.32
CA VAL A 19 21.69 7.64 -4.27
C VAL A 19 22.11 6.63 -3.20
N GLY A 20 23.34 6.11 -3.31
CA GLY A 20 24.02 5.39 -2.22
C GLY A 20 25.32 6.12 -1.91
N CYS A 21 25.37 6.85 -0.79
CA CYS A 21 26.56 7.54 -0.32
C CYS A 21 27.11 6.76 0.87
N THR A 22 28.32 6.21 0.76
CA THR A 22 29.02 5.51 1.85
C THR A 22 29.99 6.46 2.52
N VAL A 23 29.88 6.62 3.84
CA VAL A 23 30.81 7.39 4.67
C VAL A 23 31.59 6.41 5.54
N GLU A 24 32.91 6.54 5.56
CA GLU A 24 33.83 5.78 6.42
C GLU A 24 33.81 6.32 7.86
N SER A 25 33.92 5.43 8.86
CA SER A 25 33.89 5.82 10.28
C SER A 25 35.05 5.23 11.10
N LYS A 26 35.43 6.00 12.14
CA LYS A 26 36.34 5.67 13.26
C LYS A 26 35.92 4.38 14.00
N ASP A 27 36.77 3.92 14.94
CA ASP A 27 36.59 2.74 15.82
C ASP A 27 35.30 2.81 16.66
N ILE A 28 34.20 2.59 15.98
CA ILE A 28 32.85 2.56 16.48
C ILE A 28 32.49 1.08 16.59
N ILE A 29 32.11 0.64 17.80
CA ILE A 29 31.52 -0.69 17.93
C ILE A 29 30.12 -0.61 17.34
N ALA A 30 30.01 -0.91 16.05
CA ALA A 30 28.75 -1.06 15.35
C ALA A 30 28.06 -2.31 15.90
N TRP A 31 27.19 -2.12 16.88
CA TRP A 31 26.50 -3.20 17.59
C TRP A 31 25.44 -3.86 16.71
N GLY A 32 24.93 -3.12 15.72
CA GLY A 32 24.04 -3.63 14.68
C GLY A 32 22.88 -2.67 14.39
N SER A 33 21.92 -3.18 13.62
CA SER A 33 20.68 -2.48 13.31
C SER A 33 19.47 -3.35 13.56
N THR A 34 18.39 -2.77 14.05
CA THR A 34 17.09 -3.42 14.18
C THR A 34 16.04 -2.66 13.38
N GLU A 35 15.15 -3.40 12.74
CA GLU A 35 14.04 -2.88 11.96
C GLU A 35 12.74 -3.12 12.74
N GLU A 36 12.10 -2.04 13.15
CA GLU A 36 10.81 -2.05 13.83
C GLU A 36 9.70 -1.69 12.84
N TYR A 37 8.53 -2.28 13.02
CA TYR A 37 7.31 -1.89 12.31
C TYR A 37 6.11 -2.00 13.23
N ASP A 38 5.09 -1.20 12.96
CA ASP A 38 3.83 -1.32 13.67
C ASP A 38 3.17 -2.68 13.43
N ASP A 39 2.51 -3.17 14.47
CA ASP A 39 1.62 -4.32 14.40
C ASP A 39 0.54 -4.10 13.34
N PHE A 40 0.40 -5.06 12.40
CA PHE A 40 -0.61 -4.97 11.36
C PHE A 40 -1.24 -6.33 11.06
N LEU A 41 -2.58 -6.38 11.13
CA LEU A 41 -3.36 -7.60 10.99
C LEU A 41 -2.82 -8.73 11.90
N TRP A 42 -2.37 -9.84 11.31
CA TRP A 42 -1.79 -10.99 12.01
C TRP A 42 -0.26 -10.95 12.13
N LYS A 43 0.41 -9.96 11.52
CA LYS A 43 1.87 -9.83 11.60
C LYS A 43 2.23 -8.85 12.71
N LYS A 44 2.64 -9.42 13.83
CA LYS A 44 3.10 -8.72 15.02
C LYS A 44 4.60 -8.49 14.97
N PHE A 45 5.06 -7.35 15.47
CA PHE A 45 6.48 -7.10 15.63
C PHE A 45 7.03 -7.97 16.76
N VAL A 46 8.16 -8.61 16.50
CA VAL A 46 8.93 -9.35 17.49
C VAL A 46 10.28 -8.67 17.54
N PRO A 47 10.66 -8.09 18.69
CA PRO A 47 11.92 -7.37 18.78
C PRO A 47 13.08 -8.37 18.73
N ASP A 48 14.07 -8.05 17.91
CA ASP A 48 15.30 -8.83 17.80
C ASP A 48 16.30 -8.41 18.89
N THR A 49 17.00 -9.38 19.47
CA THR A 49 18.09 -9.14 20.41
C THR A 49 19.41 -8.97 19.65
N LEU A 50 19.96 -7.76 19.66
CA LEU A 50 21.28 -7.46 19.10
C LEU A 50 22.37 -7.96 20.05
N THR A 51 22.99 -9.10 19.74
CA THR A 51 23.98 -9.74 20.61
C THR A 51 25.41 -9.46 20.15
N HIS A 52 26.29 -9.21 21.11
CA HIS A 52 27.72 -9.09 20.91
C HIS A 52 28.46 -9.78 22.06
N THR A 53 29.54 -10.50 21.74
CA THR A 53 30.38 -11.13 22.76
C THR A 53 31.50 -10.18 23.13
N MET A 54 31.50 -9.71 24.37
CA MET A 54 32.58 -8.91 24.94
C MET A 54 33.61 -9.83 25.59
N PHE A 55 34.89 -9.49 25.44
CA PHE A 55 36.01 -10.19 26.06
C PHE A 55 36.63 -9.32 27.13
N PHE A 56 37.04 -9.93 28.23
CA PHE A 56 37.62 -9.24 29.38
C PHE A 56 38.94 -9.88 29.75
N ASP A 57 39.90 -9.04 30.12
CA ASP A 57 41.19 -9.47 30.65
C ASP A 57 41.43 -8.76 31.98
N PHE A 58 41.67 -9.54 33.02
CA PHE A 58 41.92 -9.05 34.38
C PHE A 58 43.35 -9.38 34.76
N ASN A 59 44.08 -8.40 35.29
CA ASN A 59 45.42 -8.63 35.79
C ASN A 59 45.43 -9.55 37.02
N ASN A 60 46.62 -10.06 37.36
CA ASN A 60 46.81 -10.99 38.48
C ASN A 60 46.32 -10.44 39.83
N ASP A 61 46.44 -9.13 40.06
CA ASP A 61 46.01 -8.51 41.31
C ASP A 61 44.49 -8.48 41.44
N ALA A 62 43.76 -8.06 40.38
CA ALA A 62 42.31 -8.10 40.35
C ALA A 62 41.78 -9.52 40.55
N GLN A 63 42.41 -10.51 39.90
CA GLN A 63 42.09 -11.93 40.09
C GLN A 63 42.32 -12.38 41.53
N LYS A 64 43.47 -12.03 42.13
CA LYS A 64 43.83 -12.40 43.51
C LYS A 64 42.85 -11.84 44.54
N TYR A 65 42.34 -10.62 44.34
CA TYR A 65 41.38 -10.00 45.24
C TYR A 65 39.92 -10.31 44.90
N GLY A 66 39.64 -11.11 43.85
CA GLY A 66 38.28 -11.43 43.43
C GLY A 66 37.47 -10.19 43.07
N SER A 67 38.11 -9.20 42.46
CA SER A 67 37.46 -7.95 42.05
C SER A 67 36.36 -8.19 41.01
N ALA A 68 35.43 -7.25 40.90
CA ALA A 68 34.36 -7.33 39.90
C ALA A 68 33.97 -5.93 39.42
N VAL A 69 33.43 -5.85 38.21
CA VAL A 69 32.99 -4.59 37.58
C VAL A 69 31.50 -4.67 37.33
N SER A 70 30.79 -3.58 37.62
CA SER A 70 29.42 -3.42 37.12
C SER A 70 29.41 -2.31 36.09
N LEU A 71 29.04 -2.65 34.86
CA LEU A 71 28.92 -1.70 33.75
C LEU A 71 27.45 -1.32 33.56
N GLY A 72 27.21 -0.05 33.29
CA GLY A 72 25.91 0.49 32.89
C GLY A 72 25.98 1.10 31.48
N ILE A 73 24.81 1.25 30.86
CA ILE A 73 24.66 1.91 29.56
C ILE A 73 24.14 3.32 29.77
N PHE A 74 24.83 4.31 29.21
CA PHE A 74 24.52 5.72 29.34
C PHE A 74 24.32 6.38 27.99
N LYS A 75 23.48 7.42 27.94
CA LYS A 75 23.31 8.33 26.82
C LYS A 75 23.67 9.75 27.24
N ILE A 76 24.06 10.59 26.29
CA ILE A 76 24.28 12.02 26.54
C ILE A 76 22.95 12.75 26.31
N ASN A 77 22.50 13.53 27.30
CA ASN A 77 21.30 14.36 27.18
C ASN A 77 21.61 15.70 26.48
N ASP A 78 20.57 16.52 26.24
CA ASP A 78 20.72 17.81 25.56
C ASP A 78 21.66 18.80 26.29
N ASN A 79 21.93 18.59 27.57
CA ASN A 79 22.85 19.38 28.38
C ASN A 79 24.30 18.85 28.35
N GLY A 80 24.59 17.85 27.52
CA GLY A 80 25.92 17.21 27.45
C GLY A 80 26.24 16.30 28.63
N LYS A 81 25.28 15.97 29.49
CA LYS A 81 25.50 15.11 30.66
C LYS A 81 25.11 13.66 30.37
N PHE A 82 25.91 12.73 30.90
CA PHE A 82 25.58 11.32 30.86
C PHE A 82 24.40 11.02 31.80
N VAL A 83 23.40 10.36 31.25
CA VAL A 83 22.24 9.83 31.98
C VAL A 83 22.07 8.34 31.65
N PRO A 84 21.67 7.50 32.61
CA PRO A 84 21.44 6.10 32.34
C PRO A 84 20.34 5.94 31.28
N VAL A 85 20.50 4.97 30.39
CA VAL A 85 19.45 4.64 29.42
C VAL A 85 18.29 3.99 30.16
N GLU A 86 17.06 4.46 29.91
CA GLU A 86 15.89 3.92 30.58
C GLU A 86 15.55 2.51 30.07
N ALA A 87 15.06 1.64 30.96
CA ALA A 87 14.59 0.31 30.60
C ALA A 87 13.46 0.31 29.54
N SER A 88 12.77 1.45 29.36
CA SER A 88 11.75 1.62 28.33
C SER A 88 12.30 1.88 26.93
N GLU A 89 13.57 2.30 26.84
CA GLU A 89 14.31 2.50 25.59
C GLU A 89 15.21 1.31 25.27
N LEU A 90 15.83 0.70 26.28
CA LEU A 90 16.78 -0.39 26.10
C LEU A 90 16.65 -1.42 27.22
N GLU A 91 16.47 -2.68 26.84
CA GLU A 91 16.63 -3.81 27.75
C GLU A 91 17.97 -4.51 27.49
N VAL A 92 18.73 -4.75 28.55
CA VAL A 92 20.03 -5.41 28.49
C VAL A 92 19.89 -6.86 28.91
N PHE A 93 20.51 -7.75 28.15
CA PHE A 93 20.57 -9.18 28.41
C PHE A 93 22.03 -9.60 28.55
N VAL A 94 22.36 -10.40 29.55
CA VAL A 94 23.68 -11.00 29.74
C VAL A 94 23.51 -12.51 29.75
N ASN A 95 24.18 -13.20 28.82
CA ASN A 95 24.05 -14.64 28.60
C ASN A 95 22.58 -15.10 28.50
N GLY A 96 21.75 -14.30 27.81
CA GLY A 96 20.33 -14.58 27.57
C GLY A 96 19.38 -14.20 28.71
N SER A 97 19.87 -13.71 29.85
CA SER A 97 19.02 -13.27 30.98
C SER A 97 18.98 -11.75 31.07
N LYS A 98 17.79 -11.17 31.28
CA LYS A 98 17.61 -9.73 31.44
C LYS A 98 18.30 -9.24 32.73
N GLN A 99 19.07 -8.16 32.62
CA GLN A 99 19.78 -7.54 33.74
C GLN A 99 19.77 -6.01 33.60
N ASP A 100 19.83 -5.28 34.72
CA ASP A 100 19.92 -3.80 34.72
C ASP A 100 21.37 -3.31 34.53
N LEU A 101 22.33 -4.11 35.00
CA LEU A 101 23.77 -3.84 34.94
C LEU A 101 24.48 -5.08 34.43
N ILE A 102 25.58 -4.88 33.70
CA ILE A 102 26.45 -5.96 33.23
C ILE A 102 27.51 -6.20 34.30
N GLN A 103 27.38 -7.30 35.03
CA GLN A 103 28.35 -7.70 36.04
C GLN A 103 29.44 -8.57 35.43
N VAL A 104 30.69 -8.18 35.62
CA VAL A 104 31.88 -8.87 35.11
C VAL A 104 32.75 -9.24 36.30
N ALA A 105 32.88 -10.54 36.59
CA ALA A 105 33.77 -11.04 37.62
C ALA A 105 35.13 -11.41 37.02
N THR A 106 36.19 -11.47 37.84
CA THR A 106 37.55 -11.78 37.38
C THR A 106 37.74 -13.17 36.76
N ASN A 107 36.80 -14.09 36.97
CA ASN A 107 36.80 -15.42 36.35
C ASN A 107 35.99 -15.46 35.03
N THR A 108 35.55 -14.31 34.51
CA THR A 108 34.72 -14.19 33.32
C THR A 108 35.54 -13.71 32.13
N ASP A 109 36.00 -14.63 31.28
CA ASP A 109 36.80 -14.28 30.10
C ASP A 109 35.95 -13.62 29.00
N SER A 110 34.67 -13.97 28.91
CA SER A 110 33.75 -13.38 27.94
C SER A 110 32.30 -13.38 28.43
N LEU A 111 31.51 -12.41 27.94
CA LEU A 111 30.07 -12.31 28.17
C LEU A 111 29.36 -12.04 26.84
N ASN A 112 28.27 -12.78 26.60
CA ASN A 112 27.35 -12.42 25.54
C ASN A 112 26.38 -11.35 26.06
N VAL A 113 26.47 -10.15 25.50
CA VAL A 113 25.60 -9.02 25.85
C VAL A 113 24.64 -8.75 24.71
N GLY A 114 23.35 -8.81 25.02
CA GLY A 114 22.24 -8.58 24.12
C GLY A 114 21.53 -7.28 24.43
N PHE A 115 21.16 -6.54 23.39
CA PHE A 115 20.35 -5.33 23.48
C PHE A 115 19.03 -5.54 22.75
N VAL A 116 17.93 -5.31 23.47
CA VAL A 116 16.57 -5.27 22.89
C VAL A 116 16.07 -3.84 22.99
N LEU A 117 15.80 -3.22 21.84
CA LEU A 117 15.35 -1.84 21.80
C LEU A 117 13.85 -1.78 22.10
N GLY A 118 13.49 -0.99 23.11
CA GLY A 118 12.12 -0.81 23.53
C GLY A 118 11.29 0.02 22.56
N PRO A 119 9.96 0.00 22.70
CA PRO A 119 9.04 0.73 21.83
C PRO A 119 9.19 2.26 21.95
N LYS A 120 9.72 2.77 23.07
CA LYS A 120 9.97 4.21 23.24
C LYS A 120 11.29 4.69 22.65
N ALA A 121 12.18 3.78 22.25
CA ALA A 121 13.41 4.18 21.57
C ALA A 121 13.06 4.78 20.20
N ALA A 122 13.53 6.00 19.96
CA ALA A 122 13.30 6.68 18.68
C ALA A 122 13.94 5.92 17.51
N ALA A 123 13.33 6.00 16.33
CA ALA A 123 13.88 5.44 15.09
C ALA A 123 15.02 6.32 14.56
N LYS A 124 16.22 6.13 15.11
CA LYS A 124 17.44 6.85 14.75
C LYS A 124 18.68 6.00 15.02
N VAL A 125 19.84 6.57 14.70
CA VAL A 125 21.12 6.08 15.20
C VAL A 125 21.26 6.50 16.67
N HIS A 126 21.47 5.53 17.54
CA HIS A 126 21.71 5.73 18.96
C HIS A 126 23.19 5.61 19.25
N HIS A 127 23.74 6.62 19.91
CA HIS A 127 25.09 6.63 20.46
C HIS A 127 24.97 6.48 21.96
N TRP A 128 25.38 5.32 22.47
CA TRP A 128 25.38 4.99 23.88
C TRP A 128 26.78 4.64 24.35
N TYR A 129 26.99 4.63 25.65
CA TYR A 129 28.32 4.55 26.23
C TYR A 129 28.35 3.57 27.39
N PHE A 130 29.34 2.69 27.41
CA PHE A 130 29.65 1.90 28.57
C PHE A 130 30.34 2.76 29.63
N ARG A 131 29.84 2.72 30.86
CA ARG A 131 30.49 3.33 32.03
C ARG A 131 30.51 2.36 33.19
N ALA A 132 31.57 2.42 34.00
CA ALA A 132 31.62 1.68 35.25
C ALA A 132 30.69 2.35 36.27
N VAL A 133 29.68 1.61 36.72
CA VAL A 133 28.79 2.01 37.84
C VAL A 133 29.41 1.61 39.18
N ASN A 134 30.11 0.47 39.19
CA ASN A 134 30.89 0.02 40.34
C ASN A 134 32.20 -0.61 39.85
N MET A 135 33.31 -0.17 40.43
CA MET A 135 34.66 -0.63 40.14
C MET A 135 35.06 -1.89 40.92
N GLY A 136 34.29 -2.26 41.95
CA GLY A 136 34.47 -3.44 42.80
C GLY A 136 35.91 -3.71 43.23
N GLY A 137 36.62 -2.65 43.64
CA GLY A 137 37.99 -2.71 44.18
C GLY A 137 39.11 -2.56 43.15
N MET A 138 38.80 -2.34 41.87
CA MET A 138 39.82 -2.07 40.86
C MET A 138 40.31 -0.62 40.89
N ASP A 139 41.63 -0.46 40.76
CA ASP A 139 42.27 0.85 40.70
C ASP A 139 42.23 1.48 39.29
N ARG A 140 42.16 0.67 38.23
CA ARG A 140 42.15 1.12 36.82
C ARG A 140 41.32 0.19 35.92
N ILE A 141 40.75 0.72 34.83
CA ILE A 141 40.15 -0.04 33.72
C ILE A 141 40.62 0.59 32.41
N ASN A 142 41.14 -0.20 31.46
CA ASN A 142 41.62 0.26 30.15
C ASN A 142 42.53 1.50 30.25
N ASP A 143 43.50 1.43 31.16
CA ASP A 143 44.43 2.51 31.51
C ASP A 143 43.83 3.77 32.16
N ILE A 144 42.51 3.84 32.37
CA ILE A 144 41.84 4.95 33.05
C ILE A 144 41.86 4.72 34.57
N GLU A 145 42.28 5.71 35.34
CA GLU A 145 42.32 5.63 36.80
C GLU A 145 40.93 5.64 37.45
N ALA A 146 40.79 4.99 38.61
CA ALA A 146 39.53 4.94 39.35
C ALA A 146 39.00 6.33 39.76
N ALA A 147 39.89 7.32 39.94
CA ALA A 147 39.49 8.70 40.18
C ALA A 147 38.82 9.32 38.95
N ASP A 148 39.39 9.09 37.77
CA ASP A 148 38.85 9.59 36.50
C ASP A 148 37.59 8.84 36.10
N LEU A 149 37.49 7.54 36.37
CA LEU A 149 36.28 6.74 36.12
C LEU A 149 35.07 7.16 36.99
N LYS A 150 35.31 7.89 38.08
CA LYS A 150 34.26 8.52 38.90
C LYS A 150 33.86 9.90 38.37
N SER A 151 34.61 10.48 37.44
CA SER A 151 34.23 11.73 36.79
C SER A 151 33.01 11.51 35.90
N ASP A 152 32.20 12.54 35.72
CA ASP A 152 30.99 12.46 34.89
C ASP A 152 31.31 12.18 33.41
N ASP A 153 32.54 12.45 32.96
CA ASP A 153 32.93 12.39 31.54
C ASP A 153 33.57 11.06 31.12
N SER A 154 33.81 10.14 32.05
CA SER A 154 34.53 8.90 31.74
C SER A 154 33.70 7.90 30.94
N VAL A 155 34.22 7.45 29.81
CA VAL A 155 33.60 6.48 28.91
C VAL A 155 34.57 5.32 28.68
N LEU A 156 34.07 4.09 28.82
CA LEU A 156 34.86 2.87 28.56
C LEU A 156 34.78 2.42 27.10
N GLY A 157 33.69 2.78 26.41
CA GLY A 157 33.50 2.49 25.00
C GLY A 157 32.19 3.08 24.48
N GLU A 158 32.17 3.39 23.18
CA GLU A 158 30.97 3.86 22.47
C GLU A 158 30.29 2.68 21.75
N ILE A 159 28.97 2.65 21.87
CA ILE A 159 28.05 1.68 21.27
C ILE A 159 27.22 2.43 20.26
N VAL A 160 27.22 1.96 19.02
CA VAL A 160 26.33 2.50 17.98
C VAL A 160 25.32 1.45 17.57
N VAL A 161 24.04 1.77 17.81
CA VAL A 161 22.89 0.93 17.42
C VAL A 161 21.99 1.73 16.49
N VAL A 162 21.56 1.13 15.38
CA VAL A 162 20.63 1.77 14.45
C VAL A 162 19.23 1.18 14.61
N LYS A 163 18.25 2.01 14.98
CA LYS A 163 16.83 1.64 14.96
C LYS A 163 16.16 2.25 13.73
N LYS A 164 15.62 1.41 12.84
CA LYS A 164 14.86 1.87 11.66
C LYS A 164 13.39 1.53 11.84
N HIS A 165 12.51 2.49 11.57
CA HIS A 165 11.08 2.21 11.46
C HIS A 165 10.73 1.95 10.00
N ILE A 166 10.35 0.71 9.69
CA ILE A 166 9.96 0.26 8.36
C ILE A 166 8.44 0.03 8.31
N TRP A 167 7.90 -0.05 7.11
CA TRP A 167 6.51 -0.46 6.94
C TRP A 167 6.35 -1.93 7.29
N ASN A 168 5.23 -2.28 7.93
CA ASN A 168 4.88 -3.67 8.12
C ASN A 168 4.83 -4.36 6.73
N PRO A 169 5.50 -5.50 6.54
CA PRO A 169 5.60 -6.15 5.23
C PRO A 169 4.23 -6.53 4.65
N VAL A 170 3.26 -6.89 5.51
CA VAL A 170 1.89 -7.21 5.06
C VAL A 170 1.16 -5.95 4.61
N ALA A 171 1.31 -4.85 5.34
CA ALA A 171 0.76 -3.56 4.94
C ALA A 171 1.34 -3.08 3.60
N LEU A 172 2.66 -3.25 3.42
CA LEU A 172 3.34 -2.91 2.17
C LEU A 172 2.78 -3.72 0.98
N ILE A 173 2.61 -5.03 1.13
CA ILE A 173 2.03 -5.89 0.07
C ILE A 173 0.59 -5.45 -0.25
N LEU A 174 -0.25 -5.22 0.77
CA LEU A 174 -1.64 -4.78 0.57
C LEU A 174 -1.73 -3.42 -0.10
N PHE A 175 -0.84 -2.50 0.24
CA PHE A 175 -0.73 -1.20 -0.40
C PHE A 175 -0.44 -1.34 -1.90
N TRP A 176 0.53 -2.18 -2.27
CA TRP A 176 0.83 -2.44 -3.68
C TRP A 176 -0.31 -3.17 -4.41
N MET A 177 -0.98 -4.13 -3.77
CA MET A 177 -2.16 -4.76 -4.36
C MET A 177 -3.29 -3.76 -4.62
N LEU A 178 -3.50 -2.81 -3.71
CA LEU A 178 -4.48 -1.73 -3.89
C LEU A 178 -4.11 -0.83 -5.08
N ILE A 179 -2.83 -0.45 -5.22
CA ILE A 179 -2.35 0.33 -6.37
C ILE A 179 -2.62 -0.42 -7.68
N ILE A 180 -2.28 -1.71 -7.75
CA ILE A 180 -2.50 -2.54 -8.94
C ILE A 180 -4.00 -2.63 -9.26
N LEU A 181 -4.85 -2.86 -8.26
CA LEU A 181 -6.30 -2.93 -8.43
C LEU A 181 -6.87 -1.61 -9.00
N ILE A 182 -6.45 -0.47 -8.45
CA ILE A 182 -6.86 0.85 -8.95
C ILE A 182 -6.37 1.05 -10.40
N ALA A 183 -5.13 0.67 -10.70
CA ALA A 183 -4.59 0.77 -12.06
C ALA A 183 -5.39 -0.09 -13.06
N LEU A 184 -5.76 -1.32 -12.69
CA LEU A 184 -6.63 -2.18 -13.52
C LEU A 184 -8.02 -1.59 -13.71
N LEU A 185 -8.62 -1.02 -12.66
CA LEU A 185 -9.91 -0.34 -12.75
C LEU A 185 -9.82 0.88 -13.68
N LEU A 186 -8.78 1.70 -13.55
CA LEU A 186 -8.55 2.84 -14.44
C LEU A 186 -8.37 2.38 -15.89
N LEU A 187 -7.57 1.34 -16.13
CA LEU A 187 -7.39 0.76 -17.46
C LEU A 187 -8.72 0.26 -18.04
N TRP A 188 -9.53 -0.40 -17.21
CA TRP A 188 -10.88 -0.81 -17.56
C TRP A 188 -11.75 0.39 -17.97
N PHE A 189 -11.81 1.44 -17.15
CA PHE A 189 -12.64 2.61 -17.44
C PHE A 189 -12.18 3.42 -18.66
N VAL A 190 -10.88 3.49 -18.92
CA VAL A 190 -10.31 4.26 -20.02
C VAL A 190 -10.38 3.50 -21.35
N MET A 191 -10.12 2.19 -21.35
CA MET A 191 -10.02 1.41 -22.58
C MET A 191 -11.07 0.30 -22.68
N GLY A 192 -11.11 -0.57 -21.66
CA GLY A 192 -11.92 -1.79 -21.70
C GLY A 192 -13.40 -1.49 -21.88
N ARG A 193 -13.90 -0.49 -21.15
CA ARG A 193 -15.29 -0.06 -21.17
C ARG A 193 -15.72 0.41 -22.55
N ASP A 194 -14.95 1.30 -23.18
CA ASP A 194 -15.33 1.86 -24.48
C ASP A 194 -15.20 0.85 -25.63
N GLN A 195 -14.31 -0.14 -25.51
CA GLN A 195 -14.14 -1.21 -26.51
C GLN A 195 -15.23 -2.29 -26.42
N LEU A 196 -15.55 -2.75 -25.21
CA LEU A 196 -16.56 -3.80 -25.00
C LEU A 196 -17.98 -3.25 -25.07
N TYR A 197 -18.17 -2.00 -24.68
CA TYR A 197 -19.46 -1.34 -24.59
C TYR A 197 -19.44 -0.03 -25.39
N PRO A 198 -19.44 -0.11 -26.73
CA PRO A 198 -19.51 1.07 -27.57
C PRO A 198 -20.76 1.88 -27.21
N LYS A 199 -20.61 3.20 -27.19
CA LYS A 199 -21.68 4.15 -26.88
C LYS A 199 -22.20 4.78 -28.16
N PHE A 200 -23.49 5.11 -28.18
CA PHE A 200 -24.06 6.00 -29.20
C PHE A 200 -23.38 7.37 -29.09
N ARG A 201 -22.77 7.85 -30.18
CA ARG A 201 -22.07 9.15 -30.19
C ARG A 201 -23.00 10.36 -30.17
N GLY A 202 -24.29 10.15 -30.38
CA GLY A 202 -25.30 11.19 -30.43
C GLY A 202 -26.57 10.67 -31.09
N GLY A 203 -27.50 11.59 -31.32
CA GLY A 203 -28.75 11.33 -32.00
C GLY A 203 -29.92 11.01 -31.06
N SER A 204 -31.09 10.96 -31.67
CA SER A 204 -32.34 10.60 -31.02
C SER A 204 -33.17 9.70 -31.92
N ILE A 205 -33.87 8.75 -31.32
CA ILE A 205 -34.82 7.89 -32.03
C ILE A 205 -36.21 8.45 -31.77
N VAL A 206 -36.90 8.79 -32.84
CA VAL A 206 -38.34 9.08 -32.83
C VAL A 206 -39.06 7.76 -33.02
N ILE A 207 -39.95 7.42 -32.08
CA ILE A 207 -40.82 6.26 -32.14
C ILE A 207 -42.25 6.77 -32.35
N GLU A 208 -42.89 6.33 -33.43
CA GLU A 208 -44.27 6.69 -33.76
C GLU A 208 -45.11 5.45 -34.06
N TYR A 209 -46.29 5.31 -33.44
CA TYR A 209 -47.31 4.34 -33.80
C TYR A 209 -48.68 4.81 -33.33
N GLY A 210 -49.69 4.76 -34.20
CA GLY A 210 -51.01 5.33 -33.90
C GLY A 210 -50.90 6.81 -33.49
N ASN A 211 -51.32 7.12 -32.26
CA ASN A 211 -51.22 8.47 -31.67
C ASN A 211 -50.02 8.64 -30.72
N PHE A 212 -49.17 7.62 -30.58
CA PHE A 212 -47.98 7.68 -29.74
C PHE A 212 -46.83 8.31 -30.50
N TYR A 213 -46.24 9.36 -29.93
CA TYR A 213 -45.02 10.00 -30.42
C TYR A 213 -44.05 10.17 -29.25
N LYS A 214 -42.84 9.61 -29.36
CA LYS A 214 -41.80 9.77 -28.33
C LYS A 214 -40.42 9.95 -28.95
N LEU A 215 -39.79 11.07 -28.62
CA LEU A 215 -38.39 11.35 -28.94
C LEU A 215 -37.49 10.88 -27.80
N VAL A 216 -36.59 9.94 -28.09
CA VAL A 216 -35.67 9.37 -27.08
C VAL A 216 -34.24 9.72 -27.44
N LYS A 217 -33.57 10.49 -26.55
CA LYS A 217 -32.15 10.81 -26.70
C LYS A 217 -31.31 9.57 -26.38
N ILE A 218 -30.51 9.11 -27.35
CA ILE A 218 -29.68 7.92 -27.21
C ILE A 218 -28.20 8.23 -26.99
N GLY A 219 -27.78 9.49 -27.19
CA GLY A 219 -26.38 9.91 -27.01
C GLY A 219 -25.79 9.53 -25.65
N GLY A 220 -24.58 8.95 -25.66
CA GLY A 220 -23.85 8.50 -24.48
C GLY A 220 -24.33 7.16 -23.89
N CYS A 221 -25.42 6.59 -24.41
CA CYS A 221 -25.96 5.33 -23.93
C CYS A 221 -25.32 4.15 -24.69
N LYS A 222 -25.20 3.00 -24.04
CA LYS A 222 -24.64 1.77 -24.65
C LYS A 222 -25.67 1.06 -25.51
N LYS A 223 -26.91 0.97 -25.02
CA LYS A 223 -28.03 0.32 -25.71
C LYS A 223 -29.33 1.00 -25.31
N MET A 224 -30.32 0.89 -26.17
CA MET A 224 -31.70 1.28 -25.89
C MET A 224 -32.59 0.05 -26.01
N VAL A 225 -33.51 -0.15 -25.07
CA VAL A 225 -34.40 -1.31 -25.03
C VAL A 225 -35.83 -0.80 -24.96
N CYS A 226 -36.63 -1.11 -25.97
CA CYS A 226 -38.08 -0.96 -25.91
C CYS A 226 -38.67 -2.23 -25.31
N THR A 227 -39.39 -2.10 -24.20
CA THR A 227 -39.92 -3.24 -23.46
C THR A 227 -41.26 -2.89 -22.81
N ARG A 228 -42.09 -3.90 -22.60
CA ARG A 228 -43.32 -3.78 -21.83
C ARG A 228 -43.07 -3.74 -20.32
N SER A 229 -41.98 -4.38 -19.87
CA SER A 229 -41.65 -4.55 -18.45
C SER A 229 -40.78 -3.42 -17.94
N SER A 230 -40.96 -3.02 -16.67
CA SER A 230 -40.04 -2.09 -16.01
C SER A 230 -38.76 -2.85 -15.66
N LYS A 231 -37.62 -2.39 -16.18
CA LYS A 231 -36.29 -2.80 -15.70
C LYS A 231 -35.51 -1.55 -15.36
N GLU A 232 -34.94 -1.52 -14.17
CA GLU A 232 -34.05 -0.47 -13.72
C GLU A 232 -32.62 -1.01 -13.74
N GLU A 233 -31.69 -0.21 -14.22
CA GLU A 233 -30.27 -0.51 -14.19
C GLU A 233 -29.69 0.04 -12.89
N SER A 234 -28.93 -0.78 -12.16
CA SER A 234 -28.27 -0.30 -10.93
C SER A 234 -27.18 0.72 -11.25
N ALA A 235 -26.93 1.66 -10.34
CA ALA A 235 -25.87 2.68 -10.53
C ALA A 235 -24.48 2.03 -10.78
N LEU A 236 -24.24 0.87 -10.19
CA LEU A 236 -23.01 0.10 -10.38
C LEU A 236 -22.94 -0.50 -11.80
N GLU A 237 -24.01 -1.12 -12.28
CA GLU A 237 -24.06 -1.62 -13.68
C GLU A 237 -23.92 -0.49 -14.70
N GLN A 238 -24.54 0.67 -14.44
CA GLN A 238 -24.40 1.86 -15.26
C GLN A 238 -22.97 2.39 -15.26
N LEU A 239 -22.28 2.34 -14.12
CA LEU A 239 -20.87 2.74 -14.00
C LEU A 239 -19.99 1.80 -14.83
N PHE A 240 -20.11 0.49 -14.67
CA PHE A 240 -19.24 -0.49 -15.32
C PHE A 240 -19.55 -0.68 -16.81
N THR A 241 -20.83 -0.76 -17.17
CA THR A 241 -21.25 -1.10 -18.54
C THR A 241 -21.69 0.11 -19.36
N GLY A 242 -22.08 1.21 -18.71
CA GLY A 242 -22.65 2.38 -19.39
C GLY A 242 -24.17 2.36 -19.36
N ARG A 243 -24.76 3.54 -19.57
CA ARG A 243 -26.21 3.76 -19.42
C ARG A 243 -27.02 2.97 -20.45
N VAL A 244 -28.04 2.27 -19.98
CA VAL A 244 -29.11 1.67 -20.79
C VAL A 244 -30.35 2.55 -20.72
N VAL A 245 -30.94 2.87 -21.87
CA VAL A 245 -32.20 3.60 -21.92
C VAL A 245 -33.34 2.62 -22.13
N TYR A 246 -34.23 2.52 -21.15
CA TYR A 246 -35.45 1.73 -21.25
C TYR A 246 -36.61 2.62 -21.69
N VAL A 247 -37.22 2.25 -22.82
CA VAL A 247 -38.47 2.85 -23.27
C VAL A 247 -39.59 1.90 -22.88
N LYS A 248 -40.21 2.20 -21.75
CA LYS A 248 -41.37 1.47 -21.24
C LYS A 248 -42.64 1.98 -21.91
N ASP A 249 -43.39 1.06 -22.50
CA ASP A 249 -44.81 1.26 -22.79
C ASP A 249 -45.56 -0.05 -22.50
N SER A 250 -46.42 -0.03 -21.49
CA SER A 250 -47.21 -1.18 -21.05
C SER A 250 -48.38 -1.52 -21.98
N GLN A 251 -48.88 -0.53 -22.74
CA GLN A 251 -50.00 -0.68 -23.67
C GLN A 251 -49.56 -0.66 -25.13
N GLY A 252 -48.28 -0.39 -25.39
CA GLY A 252 -47.71 -0.33 -26.73
C GLY A 252 -47.57 -1.70 -27.40
N PRO A 253 -47.17 -1.70 -28.67
CA PRO A 253 -47.02 -2.90 -29.51
C PRO A 253 -45.80 -3.77 -29.15
N TRP A 254 -45.16 -3.54 -28.00
CA TRP A 254 -43.96 -4.25 -27.57
C TRP A 254 -44.30 -5.61 -26.96
N VAL A 255 -44.50 -6.62 -27.79
CA VAL A 255 -44.74 -8.01 -27.33
C VAL A 255 -43.47 -8.62 -26.72
N SER A 256 -42.31 -8.36 -27.31
CA SER A 256 -40.99 -8.71 -26.77
C SER A 256 -40.00 -7.54 -26.83
N ASP A 257 -38.87 -7.69 -26.12
CA ASP A 257 -37.85 -6.66 -26.01
C ASP A 257 -37.20 -6.39 -27.39
N VAL A 258 -37.27 -5.14 -27.86
CA VAL A 258 -36.55 -4.67 -29.05
C VAL A 258 -35.32 -3.89 -28.60
N VAL A 259 -34.14 -4.38 -28.98
CA VAL A 259 -32.84 -3.87 -28.51
C VAL A 259 -32.13 -3.14 -29.65
N PHE A 260 -31.74 -1.90 -29.38
CA PHE A 260 -30.94 -1.06 -30.26
C PHE A 260 -29.50 -0.98 -29.73
N GLU A 261 -28.54 -1.40 -30.53
CA GLU A 261 -27.10 -1.39 -30.23
C GLU A 261 -26.35 -0.55 -31.27
N PRO A 262 -25.27 0.18 -30.88
CA PRO A 262 -24.45 0.87 -31.85
C PRO A 262 -23.66 -0.14 -32.70
N ALA A 263 -23.82 -0.07 -34.02
CA ALA A 263 -23.09 -0.91 -34.96
C ALA A 263 -21.88 -0.17 -35.56
N SER A 264 -22.07 1.10 -35.89
CA SER A 264 -21.02 2.00 -36.38
C SER A 264 -21.32 3.43 -35.95
N ARG A 265 -20.47 4.40 -36.34
CA ARG A 265 -20.72 5.82 -36.02
C ARG A 265 -22.04 6.36 -36.59
N ARG A 266 -22.60 5.73 -37.63
CA ARG A 266 -23.82 6.17 -38.33
C ARG A 266 -24.91 5.10 -38.39
N ARG A 267 -24.65 3.90 -37.85
CA ARG A 267 -25.56 2.74 -37.94
C ARG A 267 -25.93 2.22 -36.57
N ILE A 268 -27.21 1.95 -36.39
CA ILE A 268 -27.78 1.29 -35.21
C ILE A 268 -28.22 -0.11 -35.63
N ARG A 269 -27.74 -1.14 -34.94
CA ARG A 269 -28.22 -2.51 -35.12
C ARG A 269 -29.46 -2.70 -34.25
N MET A 270 -30.54 -3.13 -34.87
CA MET A 270 -31.76 -3.52 -34.20
C MET A 270 -31.78 -5.04 -34.03
N ARG A 271 -32.05 -5.51 -32.81
CA ARG A 271 -32.27 -6.92 -32.49
C ARG A 271 -33.65 -7.09 -31.90
N TYR A 272 -34.40 -8.05 -32.43
CA TYR A 272 -35.74 -8.39 -31.99
C TYR A 272 -35.97 -9.87 -32.25
N LYS A 273 -37.03 -10.43 -31.66
CA LYS A 273 -37.42 -11.81 -31.92
C LYS A 273 -38.24 -11.87 -33.20
N THR A 274 -37.75 -12.57 -34.22
CA THR A 274 -38.39 -12.64 -35.56
C THR A 274 -39.79 -13.26 -35.53
N SER A 275 -40.15 -13.99 -34.47
CA SER A 275 -41.52 -14.50 -34.30
C SER A 275 -42.55 -13.42 -33.97
N ASP A 276 -42.09 -12.28 -33.45
CA ASP A 276 -42.97 -11.26 -32.88
C ASP A 276 -43.00 -9.99 -33.76
N PHE A 277 -41.92 -9.73 -34.50
CA PHE A 277 -41.80 -8.54 -35.35
C PHE A 277 -41.18 -8.86 -36.71
N GLU A 278 -41.57 -8.06 -37.70
CA GLU A 278 -40.99 -7.99 -39.05
C GLU A 278 -40.47 -6.58 -39.29
N ALA A 279 -39.23 -6.44 -39.77
CA ALA A 279 -38.60 -5.13 -40.01
C ALA A 279 -38.08 -5.02 -41.43
N ASP A 280 -38.16 -3.80 -41.99
CA ASP A 280 -37.59 -3.47 -43.30
C ASP A 280 -36.07 -3.68 -43.34
N SER A 281 -35.39 -3.44 -42.21
CA SER A 281 -33.94 -3.62 -42.05
C SER A 281 -33.54 -3.84 -40.58
N ASN A 282 -32.51 -4.66 -40.37
CA ASN A 282 -31.87 -4.85 -39.05
C ASN A 282 -30.81 -3.77 -38.73
N SER A 283 -30.47 -2.92 -39.70
CA SER A 283 -29.51 -1.82 -39.56
C SER A 283 -30.16 -0.52 -39.95
N LEU A 284 -30.26 0.39 -38.99
CA LEU A 284 -30.89 1.69 -39.14
C LEU A 284 -29.81 2.76 -39.34
N GLU A 285 -29.92 3.53 -40.41
CA GLU A 285 -29.07 4.66 -40.74
C GLU A 285 -29.74 5.99 -40.37
N LYS A 286 -28.93 7.03 -40.23
CA LYS A 286 -29.40 8.36 -39.85
C LYS A 286 -30.22 9.00 -40.99
N GLY A 287 -31.39 9.56 -40.67
CA GLY A 287 -32.24 10.30 -41.61
C GLY A 287 -33.20 9.45 -42.42
N GLU A 288 -33.14 8.12 -42.29
CA GLU A 288 -34.09 7.20 -42.91
C GLU A 288 -35.24 6.86 -41.94
N ILE A 289 -36.40 6.56 -42.52
CA ILE A 289 -37.59 6.10 -41.81
C ILE A 289 -37.68 4.60 -41.99
N TYR A 290 -37.75 3.86 -40.89
CA TYR A 290 -37.87 2.41 -40.89
C TYR A 290 -39.21 2.00 -40.30
N THR A 291 -39.82 0.96 -40.85
CA THR A 291 -41.05 0.38 -40.32
C THR A 291 -40.75 -0.94 -39.64
N LEU A 292 -41.20 -1.07 -38.40
CA LEU A 292 -41.25 -2.33 -37.66
C LEU A 292 -42.73 -2.71 -37.52
N THR A 293 -43.12 -3.85 -38.08
CA THR A 293 -44.50 -4.34 -38.03
C THR A 293 -44.59 -5.46 -37.01
N SER A 294 -45.49 -5.31 -36.04
CA SER A 294 -45.78 -6.37 -35.08
C SER A 294 -46.65 -7.44 -35.72
N ILE A 295 -46.24 -8.70 -35.58
CA ILE A 295 -46.90 -9.85 -36.23
C ILE A 295 -48.24 -10.16 -35.53
N SER A 296 -48.36 -9.89 -34.23
CA SER A 296 -49.55 -10.26 -33.46
C SER A 296 -50.76 -9.37 -33.73
N ASP A 297 -50.56 -8.08 -33.99
CA ASP A 297 -51.61 -7.07 -34.10
C ASP A 297 -51.56 -6.27 -35.41
N GLY A 298 -50.51 -6.46 -36.23
CA GLY A 298 -50.30 -5.73 -37.48
C GLY A 298 -49.90 -4.26 -37.29
N THR A 299 -49.62 -3.82 -36.05
CA THR A 299 -49.30 -2.43 -35.77
C THR A 299 -47.96 -2.05 -36.40
N LYS A 300 -47.95 -0.96 -37.17
CA LYS A 300 -46.75 -0.41 -37.80
C LYS A 300 -46.12 0.66 -36.90
N ILE A 301 -44.88 0.42 -36.50
CA ILE A 301 -44.06 1.31 -35.69
C ILE A 301 -43.05 1.99 -36.62
N LYS A 302 -43.13 3.30 -36.75
CA LYS A 302 -42.16 4.11 -37.49
C LYS A 302 -41.01 4.51 -36.57
N LEU A 303 -39.80 4.25 -37.02
CA LEU A 303 -38.56 4.58 -36.34
C LEU A 303 -37.78 5.57 -37.21
N THR A 304 -37.49 6.77 -36.69
CA THR A 304 -36.68 7.78 -37.38
C THR A 304 -35.47 8.16 -36.53
N ILE A 305 -34.26 8.07 -37.10
CA ILE A 305 -33.02 8.45 -36.41
C ILE A 305 -32.64 9.88 -36.79
N GLN A 306 -32.64 10.78 -35.79
CA GLN A 306 -32.26 12.19 -35.89
C GLN A 306 -30.85 12.47 -35.38
#